data_AF-A0A397FTV5-F1
#
_entry.id   AF-A0A397FTV5-F1
#
_cell.length_a   1.000
_cell.length_b   1.000
_cell.length_c   1.000
_cell.angle_alpha   90.00
_cell.angle_beta   90.00
_cell.angle_gamma   90.00
#
_symmetry.space_group_name_H-M   'P 1'
#
loop_
_entity.id
_entity.type
_entity.pdbx_description
1 polymer ?
#
loop_
_entity_poly.entity_id
_entity_poly.type
_entity_poly.pdbx_seq_one_letter_code
_entity_poly.pdbx_strand_id
1 'polypeptide(L)'
;MPELFKLIKKEFSEKYQEWWWTYSINFNLIFNEQKITKITITDYTWTKKGRQAITKDLILNIFREILNDKEAEPEPKKNPAWKRDHFVPKRIPFNGKKYKLVFWFKDNTNNHLWVKNCHRQD
;
A
#
# COMPACT_ATOMS: atom_id res chain seq x y z
N MET A 1 -18.20 12.93 -8.69
CA MET A 1 -16.80 12.51 -8.85
C MET A 1 -16.79 11.04 -9.21
N PRO A 2 -16.01 10.60 -10.22
CA PRO A 2 -15.84 9.17 -10.47
C PRO A 2 -15.23 8.49 -9.23
N GLU A 3 -15.66 7.26 -8.96
CA GLU A 3 -15.15 6.48 -7.84
C GLU A 3 -13.67 6.14 -8.11
N LEU A 4 -12.77 6.70 -7.30
CA LEU A 4 -11.32 6.55 -7.50
C LEU A 4 -10.83 5.12 -7.24
N PHE A 5 -11.61 4.35 -6.48
CA PHE A 5 -11.34 2.95 -6.16
C PHE A 5 -12.61 2.14 -6.41
N LYS A 6 -12.47 1.01 -7.07
CA LYS A 6 -13.56 0.02 -7.21
C LYS A 6 -13.09 -1.31 -6.67
N LEU A 7 -13.78 -1.84 -5.65
CA LEU A 7 -13.46 -3.14 -5.08
C LEU A 7 -13.76 -4.23 -6.11
N ILE A 8 -12.74 -4.99 -6.49
CA ILE A 8 -12.84 -6.11 -7.44
C ILE A 8 -13.02 -7.43 -6.70
N LYS A 9 -12.26 -7.61 -5.62
CA LYS A 9 -12.20 -8.90 -4.91
C LYS A 9 -11.92 -8.71 -3.43
N LYS A 10 -12.62 -9.48 -2.60
CA LYS A 10 -12.34 -9.66 -1.18
C LYS A 10 -12.15 -11.14 -0.93
N GLU A 11 -11.02 -11.53 -0.34
CA GLU A 11 -10.74 -12.93 -0.03
C GLU A 11 -9.94 -13.05 1.27
N PHE A 12 -10.11 -14.17 1.96
CA PHE A 12 -9.27 -14.53 3.10
C PHE A 12 -8.17 -15.48 2.61
N SER A 13 -6.93 -15.20 3.00
CA SER A 13 -5.79 -16.02 2.62
C SER A 13 -5.45 -17.00 3.73
N GLU A 14 -5.82 -18.27 3.57
CA GLU A 14 -5.51 -19.30 4.59
C GLU A 14 -4.00 -19.48 4.80
N LYS A 15 -3.20 -19.29 3.75
CA LYS A 15 -1.74 -19.38 3.83
C LYS A 15 -1.11 -18.30 4.71
N TYR A 16 -1.65 -17.08 4.62
CA TYR A 16 -1.10 -15.91 5.31
C TYR A 16 -1.93 -15.47 6.52
N GLN A 17 -3.08 -16.11 6.75
CA GLN A 17 -4.04 -15.83 7.82
C GLN A 17 -4.44 -14.35 7.88
N GLU A 18 -4.75 -13.77 6.71
CA GLU A 18 -5.04 -12.34 6.56
C GLU A 18 -6.09 -12.11 5.46
N TRP A 19 -6.92 -11.08 5.61
CA TRP A 19 -7.88 -10.61 4.60
C TRP A 19 -7.20 -9.73 3.54
N TRP A 20 -7.60 -9.96 2.29
CA TRP A 20 -7.11 -9.29 1.10
C TRP A 20 -8.25 -8.55 0.40
N TRP A 21 -8.08 -7.25 0.18
CA TRP A 21 -9.01 -6.44 -0.61
C TRP A 21 -8.31 -5.88 -1.84
N THR A 22 -8.72 -6.34 -3.02
CA THR A 22 -8.17 -5.87 -4.30
C THR A 22 -9.10 -4.84 -4.92
N TYR A 23 -8.55 -3.66 -5.21
CA TYR A 23 -9.23 -2.55 -5.86
C TYR A 23 -8.61 -2.28 -7.23
N SER A 24 -9.43 -1.96 -8.23
CA SER A 24 -8.97 -1.16 -9.38
C SER A 24 -8.89 0.29 -8.94
N ILE A 25 -7.85 0.98 -9.39
CA ILE A 25 -7.70 2.42 -9.21
C ILE A 25 -8.04 3.15 -10.50
N ASN A 26 -8.73 4.28 -10.38
CA ASN A 26 -9.16 5.12 -11.49
C ASN A 26 -8.55 6.52 -11.39
N PHE A 27 -7.25 6.56 -11.13
CA PHE A 27 -6.46 7.79 -11.06
C PHE A 27 -5.02 7.53 -11.47
N ASN A 28 -4.23 8.59 -11.68
CA ASN A 28 -2.85 8.43 -12.10
C ASN A 28 -1.96 8.17 -10.89
N LEU A 29 -1.45 6.95 -10.78
CA LEU A 29 -0.41 6.60 -9.84
C LEU A 29 0.73 5.97 -10.64
N ILE A 30 1.88 6.61 -10.63
CA ILE A 30 3.09 6.08 -11.26
C ILE A 30 3.98 5.56 -10.13
N PHE A 31 4.41 4.32 -10.24
CA PHE A 31 5.33 3.70 -9.29
C PHE A 31 6.45 3.00 -10.03
N ASN A 32 7.70 3.38 -9.75
CA ASN A 32 8.87 2.89 -10.47
C ASN A 32 8.72 3.00 -11.99
N GLU A 33 8.31 4.17 -12.48
CA GLU A 33 8.02 4.44 -13.91
C GLU A 33 6.86 3.63 -14.50
N GLN A 34 6.14 2.84 -13.70
CA GLN A 34 5.03 2.02 -14.16
C GLN A 34 3.69 2.57 -13.69
N LYS A 35 2.71 2.62 -14.59
CA LYS A 35 1.35 3.01 -14.23
C LYS A 35 0.66 1.91 -13.43
N ILE A 36 0.24 2.25 -12.23
CA ILE A 36 -0.53 1.36 -11.37
C ILE A 36 -1.99 1.40 -11.76
N THR A 37 -2.61 0.23 -11.81
CA THR A 37 -4.04 0.07 -12.14
C THR A 37 -4.79 -0.71 -11.07
N LYS A 38 -4.07 -1.42 -10.19
CA LYS A 38 -4.64 -2.21 -9.10
C LYS A 38 -3.82 -2.09 -7.82
N ILE A 39 -4.51 -2.14 -6.70
CA ILE A 39 -3.90 -2.29 -5.38
C ILE A 39 -4.58 -3.42 -4.62
N THR A 40 -3.83 -4.23 -3.89
CA THR A 40 -4.39 -5.15 -2.88
C THR A 40 -3.92 -4.73 -1.51
N ILE A 41 -4.86 -4.43 -0.62
CA ILE A 41 -4.59 -4.08 0.77
C ILE A 41 -4.75 -5.34 1.63
N THR A 42 -3.78 -5.64 2.49
CA THR A 42 -3.94 -6.66 3.54
C THR A 42 -4.41 -6.06 4.85
N ASP A 43 -5.09 -6.85 5.69
CA ASP A 43 -5.29 -6.52 7.12
C ASP A 43 -4.10 -6.92 7.99
N TYR A 44 -2.94 -7.24 7.41
CA TYR A 44 -1.76 -7.66 8.15
C TYR A 44 -1.40 -6.67 9.26
N THR A 45 -1.76 -6.99 10.49
CA THR A 45 -1.37 -6.17 11.64
C THR A 45 0.03 -6.58 12.08
N TRP A 46 0.99 -5.66 11.99
CA TRP A 46 2.26 -5.85 12.69
C TRP A 46 1.97 -5.87 14.19
N THR A 47 2.04 -7.05 14.81
CA THR A 47 1.80 -7.30 16.24
C THR A 47 2.83 -6.64 17.19
N LYS A 48 3.64 -5.69 16.71
CA LYS A 48 4.62 -5.00 17.55
C LYS A 48 3.91 -4.03 18.50
N LYS A 49 4.20 -4.18 19.79
CA LYS A 49 3.70 -3.34 20.89
C LYS A 49 3.90 -1.85 20.57
N GLY A 50 2.84 -1.04 20.71
CA GLY A 50 2.86 0.40 20.46
C GLY A 50 2.47 0.84 19.03
N ARG A 51 2.17 -0.10 18.11
CA ARG A 51 1.66 0.25 16.77
C ARG A 51 0.14 0.07 16.71
N GLN A 52 -0.59 1.14 16.41
CA GLN A 52 -2.02 1.04 16.11
C GLN A 52 -2.22 0.34 14.76
N ALA A 53 -3.11 -0.66 14.74
CA ALA A 53 -3.61 -1.25 13.51
C ALA A 53 -4.29 -0.15 12.68
N ILE A 54 -3.79 0.07 11.48
CA ILE A 54 -4.41 1.01 10.56
C ILE A 54 -5.44 0.26 9.71
N THR A 55 -6.56 0.92 9.43
CA THR A 55 -7.66 0.36 8.63
C THR A 55 -7.38 0.51 7.15
N LYS A 56 -7.97 -0.37 6.32
CA LYS A 56 -7.97 -0.24 4.86
C LYS A 56 -8.43 1.16 4.41
N ASP A 57 -9.38 1.75 5.13
CA ASP A 57 -9.99 3.03 4.76
C ASP A 57 -9.00 4.18 4.90
N LEU A 58 -8.13 4.16 5.93
CA LEU A 58 -7.06 5.13 6.05
C LEU A 58 -6.03 4.98 4.93
N ILE A 59 -5.71 3.75 4.52
CA ILE A 59 -4.83 3.51 3.37
C ILE A 59 -5.46 4.10 2.10
N LEU A 60 -6.73 3.79 1.83
CA LEU A 60 -7.46 4.35 0.69
C LEU A 60 -7.47 5.88 0.70
N ASN A 61 -7.68 6.50 1.87
CA ASN A 61 -7.64 7.96 2.01
C ASN A 61 -6.24 8.54 1.76
N ILE A 62 -5.18 7.90 2.22
CA ILE A 62 -3.80 8.33 1.92
C ILE A 62 -3.53 8.23 0.42
N PHE A 63 -3.95 7.14 -0.24
CA PHE A 63 -3.82 7.02 -1.69
C PHE A 63 -4.61 8.11 -2.43
N ARG A 64 -5.81 8.42 -1.95
CA ARG A 64 -6.68 9.44 -2.54
C ARG A 64 -6.11 10.85 -2.43
N GLU A 65 -5.65 11.24 -1.25
CA GLU A 65 -5.36 12.64 -0.94
C GLU A 65 -3.89 13.00 -1.12
N ILE A 66 -2.99 12.03 -0.98
CA ILE A 66 -1.55 12.27 -1.00
C ILE A 66 -0.89 11.66 -2.24
N LEU A 67 -1.25 10.42 -2.60
CA LEU A 67 -0.58 9.69 -3.69
C LEU A 67 -1.31 9.81 -5.04
N ASN A 68 -2.47 10.46 -5.06
CA ASN A 68 -3.17 10.72 -6.30
C ASN A 68 -2.35 11.69 -7.17
N ASP A 69 -2.18 11.34 -8.44
CA ASP A 69 -1.37 12.07 -9.42
C ASP A 69 0.10 12.26 -8.97
N LYS A 70 0.61 11.32 -8.17
CA LYS A 70 2.01 11.28 -7.75
C LYS A 70 2.79 10.18 -8.43
N GLU A 71 4.08 10.48 -8.56
CA GLU A 71 5.12 9.51 -8.89
C GLU A 71 5.83 9.07 -7.61
N ALA A 72 6.03 7.76 -7.47
CA ALA A 72 6.66 7.14 -6.32
C ALA A 72 7.78 6.20 -6.76
N GLU A 73 8.94 6.27 -6.11
CA GLU A 73 10.13 5.48 -6.47
C GLU A 73 10.57 4.52 -5.36
N PRO A 74 10.79 3.22 -5.62
CA PRO A 74 11.25 2.24 -4.62
C PRO A 74 12.41 2.79 -3.78
N GLU A 75 12.34 2.64 -2.45
CA GLU A 75 13.54 2.80 -1.64
C GLU A 75 14.50 1.65 -2.00
N PRO A 76 15.82 1.90 -2.12
CA PRO A 76 16.81 0.83 -2.30
C PRO A 76 16.63 -0.25 -1.23
N LYS A 77 16.83 -1.52 -1.60
CA LYS A 77 16.73 -2.64 -0.64
C LYS A 77 17.64 -2.38 0.55
N LYS A 78 17.05 -2.21 1.73
CA LYS A 78 17.81 -2.07 2.99
C LYS A 78 18.49 -3.36 3.42
N ASN A 79 18.04 -4.50 2.89
CA ASN A 79 18.61 -5.81 3.17
C ASN A 79 18.64 -6.65 1.88
N PRO A 80 19.82 -7.12 1.42
CA PRO A 80 19.96 -7.97 0.24
C PRO A 80 19.18 -9.29 0.31
N ALA A 81 18.92 -9.81 1.52
CA ALA A 81 18.15 -11.04 1.73
C ALA A 81 16.64 -10.87 1.43
N TRP A 82 16.16 -9.64 1.23
CA TRP A 82 14.78 -9.42 0.85
C TRP A 82 14.55 -9.85 -0.61
N LYS A 83 13.71 -10.87 -0.75
CA LYS A 83 13.27 -11.40 -2.06
C LYS A 83 12.48 -10.38 -2.90
N ARG A 84 12.05 -9.25 -2.32
CA ARG A 84 11.16 -8.26 -2.96
C ARG A 84 11.66 -6.85 -2.69
N ASP A 85 11.61 -6.00 -3.70
CA ASP A 85 11.78 -4.56 -3.56
C ASP A 85 10.59 -4.00 -2.80
N HIS A 86 10.85 -3.38 -1.66
CA HIS A 86 9.81 -2.74 -0.86
C HIS A 86 9.89 -1.24 -1.12
N PHE A 87 8.79 -0.64 -1.54
CA PHE A 87 8.63 0.79 -1.37
C PHE A 87 8.28 1.09 0.07
N VAL A 88 9.10 1.93 0.64
CA VAL A 88 8.93 2.51 1.96
C VAL A 88 9.08 4.01 1.72
N PRO A 89 8.01 4.76 1.49
CA PRO A 89 8.16 6.20 1.44
C PRO A 89 8.71 6.67 2.79
N LYS A 90 9.61 7.67 2.76
CA LYS A 90 9.85 8.50 3.93
C LYS A 90 8.48 9.00 4.40
N ARG A 91 8.09 8.58 5.62
CA ARG A 91 6.95 9.04 6.43
C ARG A 91 5.96 9.95 5.68
N ILE A 92 4.88 9.38 5.15
CA ILE A 92 3.80 10.11 4.47
C ILE A 92 3.04 10.95 5.51
N PRO A 93 3.02 12.30 5.39
CA PRO A 93 2.21 13.13 6.26
C PRO A 93 0.73 13.03 5.86
N PHE A 94 -0.14 12.72 6.81
CA PHE A 94 -1.60 12.71 6.64
C PHE A 94 -2.26 13.08 7.97
N ASN A 95 -3.21 14.02 7.97
CA ASN A 95 -3.92 14.48 9.18
C ASN A 95 -3.01 14.77 10.40
N GLY A 96 -1.92 15.52 10.18
CA GLY A 96 -0.97 15.90 11.25
C GLY A 96 -0.13 14.75 11.81
N LYS A 97 -0.24 13.55 11.23
CA LYS A 97 0.51 12.35 11.63
C LYS A 97 1.38 11.87 10.48
N LYS A 98 2.43 11.13 10.82
CA LYS A 98 3.36 10.53 9.86
C LYS A 98 3.10 9.04 9.77
N TYR A 99 2.92 8.58 8.54
CA TYR A 99 2.48 7.24 8.23
C TYR A 99 3.49 6.56 7.31
N LYS A 100 3.87 5.33 7.66
CA LYS A 100 4.73 4.52 6.79
C LYS A 100 3.89 3.41 6.18
N LEU A 101 3.64 3.55 4.88
CA LEU A 101 3.10 2.49 4.03
C LEU A 101 4.24 1.59 3.55
N VAL A 102 3.98 0.30 3.46
CA VAL A 102 4.93 -0.64 2.85
C VAL A 102 4.21 -1.31 1.70
N PHE A 103 4.72 -1.15 0.50
CA PHE A 103 4.12 -1.79 -0.67
C PHE A 103 5.16 -2.24 -1.68
N TRP A 104 4.78 -3.17 -2.55
CA TRP A 104 5.62 -3.73 -3.60
C TRP A 104 4.76 -4.29 -4.72
N PHE A 105 5.35 -4.60 -5.87
CA PHE A 105 4.63 -5.23 -6.98
C PHE A 105 4.14 -6.64 -6.66
N LYS A 106 2.87 -6.93 -6.93
CA LYS A 106 2.29 -8.25 -6.71
C LYS A 106 2.76 -9.24 -7.76
N ASP A 107 3.31 -10.38 -7.35
CA ASP A 107 3.53 -11.58 -8.17
C ASP A 107 4.03 -11.31 -9.61
N ASN A 108 5.22 -10.70 -9.75
CA ASN A 108 5.85 -10.34 -11.03
C ASN A 108 5.04 -9.40 -11.95
N THR A 109 3.97 -8.79 -11.46
CA THR A 109 3.28 -7.72 -12.19
C THR A 109 4.03 -6.40 -12.08
N ASN A 110 3.76 -5.48 -13.00
CA ASN A 110 4.30 -4.12 -12.99
C ASN A 110 3.21 -3.05 -12.83
N ASN A 111 1.95 -3.45 -12.66
CA ASN A 111 0.80 -2.54 -12.60
C ASN A 111 -0.12 -2.80 -11.39
N HIS A 112 0.28 -3.71 -10.50
CA HIS A 112 -0.49 -4.10 -9.32
C HIS A 112 0.38 -4.06 -8.07
N LEU A 113 0.03 -3.23 -7.09
CA LEU A 113 0.73 -3.14 -5.82
C LEU A 113 0.05 -3.98 -4.72
N TRP A 114 0.86 -4.74 -3.99
CA TRP A 114 0.55 -5.21 -2.65
C TRP A 114 0.83 -4.10 -1.64
N VAL A 115 -0.17 -3.70 -0.87
CA VAL A 115 -0.06 -2.69 0.18
C VAL A 115 -0.27 -3.35 1.53
N LYS A 116 0.82 -3.42 2.31
CA LYS A 116 0.78 -3.86 3.71
C LYS A 116 0.51 -2.69 4.63
N ASN A 117 -0.07 -3.06 5.76
CA ASN A 117 -0.61 -2.13 6.73
C ASN A 117 0.38 -1.01 7.11
N CYS A 118 -0.21 0.16 7.20
CA CYS A 118 0.43 1.39 7.55
C CYS A 118 0.82 1.37 9.04
N HIS A 119 1.85 2.09 9.44
CA HIS A 119 2.07 2.41 10.85
C HIS A 119 2.27 3.89 11.06
N ARG A 120 1.69 4.41 12.15
CA ARG A 120 2.03 5.73 12.66
C ARG A 120 3.48 5.69 13.14
N GLN A 121 4.28 6.65 12.70
CA GLN A 121 5.62 6.91 13.20
C GLN A 121 5.62 8.31 13.79
N ASP A 122 5.35 8.39 15.09
CA ASP A 122 5.68 9.58 15.88
C ASP A 122 7.20 9.59 16.10
#